data_AF-A0A1M3CPF1-F1
#
_entry.id   AF-A0A1M3CPF1-F1
#
_cell.length_a   1.000
_cell.length_b   1.000
_cell.length_c   1.000
_cell.angle_alpha   90.00
_cell.angle_beta   90.00
_cell.angle_gamma   90.00
#
_symmetry.space_group_name_H-M   'P 1'
#
loop_
_entity.id
_entity.type
_entity.pdbx_description
1 polymer ?
#
loop_
_entity_poly.entity_id
_entity_poly.type
_entity_poly.pdbx_seq_one_letter_code
_entity_poly.pdbx_strand_id
1 'polypeptide(L)'
;MQKRLKSFLLASVFFLTLLVGCSYRPTHSVYHSFYRHLELASPQDAQFQEDDYFLVILVEARHLDYSCSRSLFKSLAKHPSDGSKNGDVGHAWIYLEGWMQGRRVVLEGGHSGELGVLQPRYIEGVFMGYEKGTANPISYLWNTQKDGFFQWGSGRHYPTFAAKVSITGQQFKKILKFIELYDYSSYAITGNQCCTFATQIAAFAGLSLDCELTIPIQKFLRIGSHRISLWKDPLYSQITISSPDALEKSLIEAVHKGEAAYALDWYKRTHQKPGVSYRDLLLFPQRYWRFKTI
;
A
#
# COMPACT_ATOMS: atom_id res chain seq x y z
N MET A 1 23.21 -0.25 28.74
CA MET A 1 23.35 1.04 28.02
C MET A 1 24.18 0.93 26.72
N GLN A 2 25.39 0.38 26.75
CA GLN A 2 26.28 0.27 25.57
C GLN A 2 25.74 -0.57 24.38
N LYS A 3 24.96 -1.62 24.64
CA LYS A 3 24.33 -2.44 23.58
C LYS A 3 23.23 -1.68 22.81
N ARG A 4 22.40 -0.91 23.51
CA ARG A 4 21.34 -0.08 22.90
C ARG A 4 21.91 1.04 22.01
N LEU A 5 23.03 1.63 22.43
CA LEU A 5 23.72 2.67 21.65
C LEU A 5 24.34 2.13 20.34
N LYS A 6 24.79 0.86 20.34
CA LYS A 6 25.34 0.20 19.14
C LYS A 6 24.25 -0.21 18.14
N SER A 7 23.09 -0.71 18.61
CA SER A 7 21.93 -0.94 17.74
C SER A 7 21.43 0.35 17.10
N PHE A 8 21.42 1.45 17.88
CA PHE A 8 21.04 2.78 17.41
C PHE A 8 21.95 3.27 16.29
N LEU A 9 23.27 3.22 16.47
CA LEU A 9 24.23 3.62 15.44
C LEU A 9 24.12 2.77 14.17
N LEU A 10 23.80 1.48 14.29
CA LEU A 10 23.67 0.58 13.15
C LEU A 10 22.41 0.88 12.31
N ALA A 11 21.27 1.13 12.96
CA ALA A 11 20.03 1.53 12.30
C ALA A 11 20.18 2.91 11.63
N SER A 12 20.82 3.85 12.31
CA SER A 12 21.11 5.19 11.78
C SER A 12 22.05 5.14 10.57
N VAL A 13 23.14 4.36 10.63
CA VAL A 13 24.09 4.22 9.51
C VAL A 13 23.48 3.48 8.33
N PHE A 14 22.66 2.43 8.56
CA PHE A 14 21.91 1.76 7.51
C PHE A 14 20.99 2.73 6.75
N PHE A 15 20.22 3.53 7.48
CA PHE A 15 19.35 4.53 6.88
C PHE A 15 20.13 5.66 6.20
N LEU A 16 21.22 6.16 6.80
CA LEU A 16 22.08 7.18 6.18
C LEU A 16 22.67 6.68 4.85
N THR A 17 23.08 5.41 4.76
CA THR A 17 23.55 4.85 3.47
C THR A 17 22.44 4.66 2.43
N LEU A 18 21.19 4.49 2.84
CA LEU A 18 20.02 4.48 1.94
C LEU A 18 19.61 5.90 1.50
N LEU A 19 19.86 6.91 2.34
CA LEU A 19 19.44 8.30 2.10
C LEU A 19 20.42 9.11 1.25
N VAL A 20 21.71 8.76 1.25
CA VAL A 20 22.79 9.45 0.52
C VAL A 20 23.04 8.83 -0.87
N GLY A 21 22.37 7.73 -1.21
CA GLY A 21 22.42 7.15 -2.55
C GLY A 21 21.82 8.09 -3.59
N CYS A 22 22.66 8.60 -4.50
CA CYS A 22 22.24 9.14 -5.80
C CYS A 22 21.19 8.20 -6.40
N SER A 23 20.00 8.74 -6.68
CA SER A 23 18.85 8.12 -7.37
C SER A 23 18.88 6.59 -7.49
N TYR A 24 18.41 5.87 -6.46
CA TYR A 24 18.11 4.44 -6.64
C TYR A 24 17.12 4.29 -7.80
N ARG A 25 17.59 3.68 -8.89
CA ARG A 25 16.78 3.27 -10.02
C ARG A 25 16.77 1.75 -10.02
N PRO A 26 15.61 1.11 -9.95
CA PRO A 26 15.52 -0.33 -10.14
C PRO A 26 16.16 -0.71 -11.49
N THR A 27 17.05 -1.71 -11.47
CA THR A 27 17.76 -2.20 -12.66
C THR A 27 17.41 -3.66 -12.98
N HIS A 28 16.62 -4.30 -12.13
CA HIS A 28 16.31 -5.72 -12.27
C HIS A 28 15.31 -5.94 -13.40
N SER A 29 15.53 -6.94 -14.27
CA SER A 29 14.62 -7.24 -15.38
C SER A 29 13.19 -7.56 -14.91
N VAL A 30 13.08 -8.25 -13.76
CA VAL A 30 11.80 -8.54 -13.09
C VAL A 30 11.00 -7.26 -12.79
N TYR A 31 11.66 -6.19 -12.35
CA TYR A 31 11.02 -4.90 -12.12
C TYR A 31 10.45 -4.33 -13.41
N HIS A 32 11.26 -4.22 -14.45
CA HIS A 32 10.84 -3.65 -15.73
C HIS A 32 9.72 -4.48 -16.38
N SER A 33 9.81 -5.81 -16.28
CA SER A 33 8.76 -6.71 -16.76
C SER A 33 7.45 -6.51 -16.02
N PHE A 34 7.50 -6.27 -14.71
CA PHE A 34 6.30 -6.04 -13.90
C PHE A 34 5.60 -4.72 -14.30
N TYR A 35 6.37 -3.63 -14.46
CA TYR A 35 5.84 -2.30 -14.76
C TYR A 35 5.66 -1.98 -16.25
N ARG A 36 5.89 -2.93 -17.16
CA ARG A 36 5.71 -2.73 -18.60
C ARG A 36 4.30 -2.24 -18.98
N HIS A 37 3.29 -2.60 -18.18
CA HIS A 37 1.92 -2.15 -18.37
C HIS A 37 1.74 -0.63 -18.29
N LEU A 38 2.63 0.10 -17.60
CA LEU A 38 2.61 1.56 -17.53
C LEU A 38 2.95 2.22 -18.88
N GLU A 39 3.73 1.55 -19.74
CA GLU A 39 4.01 2.01 -21.11
C GLU A 39 2.78 1.87 -22.01
N LEU A 40 1.89 0.94 -21.68
CA LEU A 40 0.65 0.67 -22.41
C LEU A 40 -0.50 1.57 -21.94
N ALA A 41 -0.35 2.25 -20.80
CA ALA A 41 -1.37 3.11 -20.20
C ALA A 41 -1.51 4.44 -20.97
N SER A 42 -1.95 4.36 -22.22
CA SER A 42 -2.51 5.48 -22.96
C SER A 42 -4.01 5.20 -23.09
N PRO A 43 -4.87 5.77 -22.22
CA PRO A 43 -6.30 5.50 -22.29
C PRO A 43 -6.85 5.92 -23.65
N GLN A 44 -7.20 4.96 -24.49
CA GLN A 44 -7.99 5.20 -25.69
C GLN A 44 -9.47 5.37 -25.29
N ASP A 45 -10.06 6.48 -25.73
CA ASP A 45 -11.47 6.79 -26.01
C ASP A 45 -12.60 6.51 -24.99
N ALA A 46 -12.40 5.70 -23.94
CA ALA A 46 -13.41 5.51 -22.89
C ALA A 46 -13.38 6.68 -21.89
N GLN A 47 -13.99 7.79 -22.28
CA GLN A 47 -14.15 8.95 -21.40
C GLN A 47 -15.06 8.60 -20.21
N PHE A 48 -14.65 9.04 -19.03
CA PHE A 48 -15.48 8.98 -17.83
C PHE A 48 -16.80 9.73 -18.05
N GLN A 49 -17.91 9.04 -17.79
CA GLN A 49 -19.24 9.62 -17.70
C GLN A 49 -19.83 9.30 -16.32
N GLU A 50 -20.37 10.33 -15.67
CA GLU A 50 -21.14 10.20 -14.43
C GLU A 50 -22.46 9.47 -14.73
N ASP A 51 -22.67 8.32 -14.09
CA ASP A 51 -23.93 7.59 -14.12
C ASP A 51 -24.70 7.80 -12.81
N ASP A 52 -25.97 7.40 -12.76
CA ASP A 52 -26.77 7.46 -11.52
C ASP A 52 -26.16 6.65 -10.37
N TYR A 53 -25.44 5.58 -10.68
CA TYR A 53 -24.73 4.75 -9.70
C TYR A 53 -23.40 4.31 -10.28
N PHE A 54 -22.31 4.64 -9.61
CA PHE A 54 -20.98 4.24 -10.04
C PHE A 54 -20.03 4.03 -8.86
N LEU A 55 -19.04 3.21 -9.11
CA LEU A 55 -17.90 2.97 -8.24
C LEU A 55 -16.64 3.42 -8.97
N VAL A 56 -15.80 4.21 -8.31
CA VAL A 56 -14.43 4.46 -8.74
C VAL A 56 -13.49 3.81 -7.74
N ILE A 57 -12.58 2.98 -8.25
CA ILE A 57 -11.50 2.38 -7.48
C ILE A 57 -10.25 3.21 -7.74
N LEU A 58 -9.63 3.66 -6.65
CA LEU A 58 -8.49 4.56 -6.67
C LEU A 58 -7.29 3.87 -6.05
N VAL A 59 -6.13 4.11 -6.63
CA VAL A 59 -4.87 3.56 -6.13
C VAL A 59 -3.76 4.59 -6.25
N GLU A 60 -2.93 4.66 -5.22
CA GLU A 60 -1.63 5.31 -5.24
C GLU A 60 -0.56 4.22 -5.13
N ALA A 61 0.08 3.90 -6.26
CA ALA A 61 1.19 2.95 -6.34
C ALA A 61 2.54 3.68 -6.19
N ARG A 62 3.48 3.07 -5.46
CA ARG A 62 4.83 3.65 -5.26
C ARG A 62 5.88 3.14 -6.24
N HIS A 63 5.49 2.21 -7.10
CA HIS A 63 6.32 1.50 -8.05
C HIS A 63 7.49 0.81 -7.37
N LEU A 64 7.19 0.07 -6.30
CA LEU A 64 8.20 -0.62 -5.49
C LEU A 64 8.85 -1.79 -6.24
N ASP A 65 10.06 -2.14 -5.84
CA ASP A 65 10.85 -3.21 -6.45
C ASP A 65 10.72 -4.53 -5.68
N TYR A 66 9.77 -5.35 -6.13
CA TYR A 66 9.43 -6.65 -5.56
C TYR A 66 10.40 -7.79 -5.96
N SER A 67 11.48 -7.53 -6.71
CA SER A 67 12.40 -8.57 -7.19
C SER A 67 13.05 -9.40 -6.08
N CYS A 68 13.34 -8.77 -4.94
CA CYS A 68 13.76 -9.44 -3.71
C CYS A 68 13.59 -8.49 -2.50
N SER A 69 13.63 -9.05 -1.29
CA SER A 69 13.51 -8.24 -0.06
C SER A 69 14.48 -7.06 0.02
N ARG A 70 15.74 -7.20 -0.45
CA ARG A 70 16.72 -6.10 -0.47
C ARG A 70 16.29 -4.96 -1.40
N SER A 71 15.81 -5.28 -2.60
CA SER A 71 15.34 -4.29 -3.57
C SER A 71 14.08 -3.60 -3.09
N LEU A 72 13.20 -4.35 -2.41
CA LEU A 72 11.98 -3.81 -1.80
C LEU A 72 12.32 -2.79 -0.72
N PHE A 73 13.22 -3.11 0.22
CA PHE A 73 13.62 -2.13 1.24
C PHE A 73 14.29 -0.88 0.66
N LYS A 74 15.06 -1.03 -0.43
CA LYS A 74 15.67 0.12 -1.12
C LYS A 74 14.61 1.01 -1.78
N SER A 75 13.66 0.43 -2.48
CA SER A 75 12.56 1.16 -3.11
C SER A 75 11.58 1.75 -2.10
N LEU A 76 11.37 1.12 -0.94
CA LEU A 76 10.62 1.71 0.18
C LEU A 76 11.34 2.92 0.77
N ALA A 77 12.66 2.84 0.96
CA ALA A 77 13.42 3.96 1.52
C ALA A 77 13.44 5.19 0.60
N LYS A 78 13.29 4.98 -0.71
CA LYS A 78 13.14 6.03 -1.71
C LYS A 78 12.30 5.51 -2.88
N HIS A 79 11.07 5.98 -2.98
CA HIS A 79 10.09 5.51 -3.95
C HIS A 79 10.55 5.74 -5.40
N PRO A 80 10.49 4.72 -6.28
CA PRO A 80 10.84 4.89 -7.69
C PRO A 80 9.90 5.84 -8.45
N SER A 81 8.61 5.89 -8.08
CA SER A 81 7.60 6.69 -8.80
C SER A 81 7.79 8.20 -8.66
N ASP A 82 8.13 8.68 -7.45
CA ASP A 82 8.16 10.12 -7.15
C ASP A 82 9.44 10.57 -6.40
N GLY A 83 10.34 9.64 -6.06
CA GLY A 83 11.57 9.91 -5.32
C GLY A 83 11.38 10.30 -3.85
N SER A 84 10.14 10.23 -3.33
CA SER A 84 9.83 10.52 -1.93
C SER A 84 10.46 9.49 -1.00
N LYS A 85 10.65 9.90 0.27
CA LYS A 85 11.37 9.13 1.29
C LYS A 85 10.50 8.92 2.55
N ASN A 86 9.19 8.97 2.40
CA ASN A 86 8.26 8.81 3.53
C ASN A 86 8.09 7.34 3.97
N GLY A 87 8.56 6.38 3.16
CA GLY A 87 8.61 4.96 3.50
C GLY A 87 7.23 4.30 3.56
N ASP A 88 6.27 4.81 2.80
CA ASP A 88 4.95 4.19 2.69
C ASP A 88 4.91 3.16 1.54
N VAL A 89 3.83 2.40 1.44
CA VAL A 89 3.63 1.38 0.40
C VAL A 89 2.60 1.79 -0.64
N GLY A 90 2.16 3.05 -0.60
CA GLY A 90 0.97 3.50 -1.31
C GLY A 90 -0.34 3.18 -0.56
N HIS A 91 -1.46 3.32 -1.26
CA HIS A 91 -2.79 3.08 -0.71
C HIS A 91 -3.83 2.78 -1.80
N ALA A 92 -4.95 2.19 -1.41
CA ALA A 92 -6.10 1.96 -2.28
C ALA A 92 -7.40 2.31 -1.55
N TRP A 93 -8.32 2.98 -2.23
CA TRP A 93 -9.59 3.39 -1.67
C TRP A 93 -10.67 3.44 -2.75
N ILE A 94 -11.90 3.73 -2.35
CA ILE A 94 -13.03 3.82 -3.28
C ILE A 94 -13.70 5.19 -3.19
N TYR A 95 -14.37 5.55 -4.28
CA TYR A 95 -15.40 6.58 -4.33
C TYR A 95 -16.67 5.89 -4.86
N LEU A 96 -17.71 5.83 -4.04
CA LEU A 96 -18.99 5.20 -4.36
C LEU A 96 -20.06 6.28 -4.39
N GLU A 97 -20.82 6.30 -5.47
CA GLU A 97 -21.92 7.24 -5.64
C GLU A 97 -23.19 6.54 -6.12
N GLY A 98 -24.33 7.00 -5.61
CA GLY A 98 -25.64 6.49 -5.98
C GLY A 98 -26.79 7.29 -5.38
N TRP A 99 -28.00 6.77 -5.56
CA TRP A 99 -29.21 7.32 -4.97
C TRP A 99 -29.83 6.39 -3.92
N MET A 100 -30.29 6.97 -2.81
CA MET A 100 -31.03 6.25 -1.77
C MET A 100 -32.17 7.14 -1.24
N GLN A 101 -33.41 6.63 -1.28
CA GLN A 101 -34.60 7.36 -0.83
C GLN A 101 -34.73 8.77 -1.45
N GLY A 102 -34.42 8.89 -2.75
CA GLY A 102 -34.48 10.17 -3.48
C GLY A 102 -33.35 11.16 -3.16
N ARG A 103 -32.34 10.76 -2.38
CA ARG A 103 -31.16 11.58 -2.07
C ARG A 103 -29.89 10.98 -2.68
N ARG A 104 -29.03 11.85 -3.20
CA ARG A 104 -27.68 11.47 -3.65
C ARG A 104 -26.85 11.09 -2.42
N VAL A 105 -26.16 9.97 -2.50
CA VAL A 105 -25.28 9.44 -1.46
C VAL A 105 -23.90 9.26 -2.09
N VAL A 106 -22.90 9.87 -1.46
CA VAL A 106 -21.50 9.77 -1.84
C VAL A 106 -20.72 9.25 -0.64
N LEU A 107 -19.89 8.25 -0.86
CA LEU A 107 -18.97 7.71 0.13
C LEU A 107 -17.59 7.57 -0.51
N GLU A 108 -16.60 8.20 0.12
CA GLU A 108 -15.20 8.03 -0.25
C GLU A 108 -14.43 7.52 0.96
N GLY A 109 -13.61 6.48 0.77
CA GLY A 109 -12.72 5.98 1.81
C GLY A 109 -12.18 4.58 1.57
N GLY A 110 -11.33 4.14 2.49
CA GLY A 110 -10.58 2.89 2.41
C GLY A 110 -10.30 2.29 3.79
N HIS A 111 -9.76 1.08 3.80
CA HIS A 111 -9.30 0.43 5.03
C HIS A 111 -7.84 0.82 5.32
N SER A 112 -7.59 1.47 6.45
CA SER A 112 -6.25 1.86 6.92
C SER A 112 -5.93 1.23 8.27
N GLY A 113 -4.65 1.11 8.61
CA GLY A 113 -4.20 0.49 9.86
C GLY A 113 -2.70 0.64 10.06
N GLU A 114 -2.09 -0.21 10.89
CA GLU A 114 -0.65 -0.21 11.19
C GLU A 114 -0.19 1.14 11.80
N LEU A 115 -0.99 1.70 12.69
CA LEU A 115 -0.69 3.00 13.31
C LEU A 115 0.45 2.88 14.34
N GLY A 116 0.60 1.70 14.93
CA GLY A 116 1.57 1.45 16.00
C GLY A 116 1.03 1.84 17.38
N VAL A 117 -0.31 1.88 17.53
CA VAL A 117 -0.97 2.38 18.76
C VAL A 117 -1.15 1.27 19.78
N LEU A 118 -1.64 0.10 19.34
CA LEU A 118 -1.92 -1.04 20.21
C LEU A 118 -0.81 -2.10 20.17
N GLN A 119 -0.11 -2.19 19.04
CA GLN A 119 0.93 -3.16 18.75
C GLN A 119 2.05 -2.48 17.95
N PRO A 120 3.30 -2.98 17.99
CA PRO A 120 4.35 -2.52 17.09
C PRO A 120 3.94 -2.64 15.63
N ARG A 121 4.35 -1.68 14.81
CA ARG A 121 4.23 -1.76 13.35
C ARG A 121 4.96 -2.98 12.81
N TYR A 122 4.70 -3.40 11.58
CA TYR A 122 5.26 -4.66 11.06
C TYR A 122 6.78 -4.68 11.13
N ILE A 123 7.42 -3.63 10.63
CA ILE A 123 8.88 -3.52 10.64
C ILE A 123 9.42 -3.44 12.08
N GLU A 124 8.74 -2.71 12.97
CA GLU A 124 9.11 -2.61 14.38
C GLU A 124 9.05 -3.98 15.08
N GLY A 125 7.98 -4.74 14.85
CA GLY A 125 7.83 -6.08 15.41
C GLY A 125 8.86 -7.08 14.90
N VAL A 126 9.26 -6.99 13.63
CA VAL A 126 10.38 -7.78 13.08
C VAL A 126 11.70 -7.43 13.80
N PHE A 127 12.00 -6.14 13.95
CA PHE A 127 13.21 -5.71 14.68
C PHE A 127 13.19 -6.15 16.14
N MET A 128 12.06 -5.99 16.83
CA MET A 128 11.90 -6.46 18.21
C MET A 128 12.09 -7.98 18.32
N GLY A 129 11.57 -8.74 17.36
CA GLY A 129 11.80 -10.18 17.28
C GLY A 129 13.29 -10.51 17.14
N TYR A 130 14.02 -9.76 16.32
CA TYR A 130 15.46 -9.94 16.15
C TYR A 130 16.23 -9.61 17.44
N GLU A 131 15.93 -8.48 18.10
CA GLU A 131 16.58 -8.07 19.33
C GLU A 131 16.35 -9.05 20.49
N LYS A 132 15.17 -9.69 20.51
CA LYS A 132 14.83 -10.76 21.46
C LYS A 132 15.46 -12.11 21.11
N GLY A 133 16.18 -12.21 19.99
CA GLY A 133 16.83 -13.45 19.56
C GLY A 133 15.86 -14.52 19.04
N THR A 134 14.68 -14.13 18.54
CA THR A 134 13.73 -15.08 17.95
C THR A 134 14.34 -15.78 16.73
N ALA A 135 13.94 -17.04 16.51
CA ALA A 135 14.43 -17.80 15.36
C ALA A 135 13.90 -17.28 14.02
N ASN A 136 12.69 -16.71 14.03
CA ASN A 136 11.96 -16.25 12.85
C ASN A 136 11.40 -14.84 13.07
N PRO A 137 12.22 -13.80 13.23
CA PRO A 137 11.72 -12.44 13.46
C PRO A 137 10.75 -11.95 12.37
N ILE A 138 10.95 -12.41 11.12
CA ILE A 138 10.08 -12.04 10.01
C ILE A 138 8.64 -12.59 10.14
N SER A 139 8.40 -13.58 11.00
CA SER A 139 7.06 -14.15 11.19
C SER A 139 6.05 -13.11 11.66
N TYR A 140 6.52 -12.00 12.25
CA TYR A 140 5.67 -10.88 12.66
C TYR A 140 4.89 -10.25 11.49
N LEU A 141 5.38 -10.40 10.26
CA LEU A 141 4.67 -9.94 9.05
C LEU A 141 3.30 -10.63 8.84
N TRP A 142 3.07 -11.78 9.47
CA TRP A 142 1.79 -12.50 9.42
C TRP A 142 0.83 -12.12 10.55
N ASN A 143 1.23 -11.23 11.46
CA ASN A 143 0.38 -10.84 12.58
C ASN A 143 -0.71 -9.87 12.13
N THR A 144 -1.94 -10.16 12.52
CA THR A 144 -3.03 -9.18 12.46
C THR A 144 -2.80 -8.05 13.47
N GLN A 145 -2.81 -6.81 12.98
CA GLN A 145 -2.85 -5.59 13.79
C GLN A 145 -4.29 -5.27 14.18
N LYS A 146 -4.50 -4.79 15.40
CA LYS A 146 -5.84 -4.48 15.95
C LYS A 146 -6.20 -3.00 15.95
N ASP A 147 -5.46 -2.19 15.20
CA ASP A 147 -5.63 -0.73 15.08
C ASP A 147 -6.10 -0.29 13.70
N GLY A 148 -6.76 -1.18 12.95
CA GLY A 148 -7.37 -0.84 11.67
C GLY A 148 -8.68 -0.05 11.83
N PHE A 149 -9.02 0.73 10.79
CA PHE A 149 -10.19 1.60 10.76
C PHE A 149 -10.59 1.95 9.33
N PHE A 150 -11.83 2.39 9.13
CA PHE A 150 -12.25 3.02 7.88
C PHE A 150 -11.77 4.47 7.83
N GLN A 151 -10.91 4.77 6.87
CA GLN A 151 -10.40 6.12 6.62
C GLN A 151 -11.31 6.82 5.62
N TRP A 152 -11.97 7.88 6.07
CA TRP A 152 -12.81 8.73 5.23
C TRP A 152 -11.97 9.59 4.27
N GLY A 153 -12.44 9.69 3.02
CA GLY A 153 -11.76 10.38 1.94
C GLY A 153 -10.47 9.67 1.50
N SER A 154 -9.62 10.39 0.77
CA SER A 154 -8.36 9.82 0.26
C SER A 154 -7.27 9.61 1.30
N GLY A 155 -7.45 10.02 2.56
CA GLY A 155 -6.42 9.89 3.58
C GLY A 155 -5.14 10.70 3.32
N ARG A 156 -5.22 11.74 2.47
CA ARG A 156 -4.09 12.51 1.90
C ARG A 156 -3.29 11.79 0.81
N HIS A 157 -3.75 10.63 0.36
CA HIS A 157 -3.22 9.97 -0.82
C HIS A 157 -3.68 10.72 -2.08
N TYR A 158 -2.86 10.64 -3.14
CA TYR A 158 -3.19 11.18 -4.46
C TYR A 158 -3.00 10.08 -5.49
N PRO A 159 -4.05 9.73 -6.26
CA PRO A 159 -4.02 8.50 -7.03
C PRO A 159 -3.04 8.57 -8.20
N THR A 160 -2.34 7.46 -8.43
CA THR A 160 -1.56 7.20 -9.65
C THR A 160 -2.45 6.63 -10.74
N PHE A 161 -3.53 5.91 -10.38
CA PHE A 161 -4.54 5.42 -11.31
C PHE A 161 -5.93 5.39 -10.68
N ALA A 162 -6.96 5.46 -11.52
CA ALA A 162 -8.34 5.29 -11.09
C ALA A 162 -9.20 4.70 -12.23
N ALA A 163 -10.05 3.75 -11.88
CA ALA A 163 -10.99 3.12 -12.82
C ALA A 163 -12.42 3.17 -12.29
N LYS A 164 -13.37 3.49 -13.17
CA LYS A 164 -14.80 3.58 -12.89
C LYS A 164 -15.54 2.36 -13.43
N VAL A 165 -16.46 1.84 -12.63
CA VAL A 165 -17.42 0.80 -12.99
C VAL A 165 -18.83 1.35 -12.79
N SER A 166 -19.66 1.25 -13.82
CA SER A 166 -21.09 1.49 -13.71
C SER A 166 -21.73 0.36 -12.91
N ILE A 167 -22.51 0.69 -11.90
CA ILE A 167 -23.14 -0.33 -11.04
C ILE A 167 -24.65 -0.14 -11.02
N THR A 168 -25.38 -1.19 -10.63
CA THR A 168 -26.82 -1.11 -10.40
C THR A 168 -27.13 -0.59 -8.99
N GLY A 169 -28.33 -0.07 -8.77
CA GLY A 169 -28.79 0.30 -7.43
C GLY A 169 -28.79 -0.88 -6.43
N GLN A 170 -28.90 -2.13 -6.91
CA GLN A 170 -28.77 -3.32 -6.06
C GLN A 170 -27.31 -3.55 -5.64
N GLN A 171 -26.35 -3.42 -6.57
CA GLN A 171 -24.92 -3.52 -6.26
C GLN A 171 -24.49 -2.40 -5.32
N PHE A 172 -24.95 -1.17 -5.54
CA PHE A 172 -24.73 -0.04 -4.64
C PHE A 172 -25.14 -0.35 -3.20
N LYS A 173 -26.36 -0.86 -2.97
CA LYS A 173 -26.84 -1.25 -1.64
C LYS A 173 -26.03 -2.40 -1.02
N LYS A 174 -25.61 -3.38 -1.84
CA LYS A 174 -24.76 -4.48 -1.38
C LYS A 174 -23.39 -3.97 -0.94
N ILE A 175 -22.78 -3.06 -1.69
CA ILE A 175 -21.50 -2.43 -1.36
C ILE A 175 -21.63 -1.63 -0.06
N LEU A 176 -22.67 -0.80 0.10
CA LEU A 176 -22.90 -0.07 1.35
C LEU A 176 -23.02 -0.99 2.56
N LYS A 177 -23.80 -2.08 2.43
CA LYS A 177 -23.95 -3.07 3.50
C LYS A 177 -22.63 -3.80 3.79
N PHE A 178 -21.83 -4.09 2.76
CA PHE A 178 -20.50 -4.67 2.95
C PHE A 178 -19.59 -3.73 3.74
N ILE A 179 -19.53 -2.45 3.36
CA ILE A 179 -18.75 -1.42 4.05
C ILE A 179 -19.16 -1.31 5.52
N GLU A 180 -20.47 -1.31 5.82
CA GLU A 180 -20.98 -1.26 7.19
C GLU A 180 -20.56 -2.45 8.06
N LEU A 181 -20.50 -3.65 7.47
CA LEU A 181 -20.24 -4.91 8.18
C LEU A 181 -18.77 -5.35 8.14
N TYR A 182 -17.92 -4.65 7.38
CA TYR A 182 -16.53 -5.04 7.19
C TYR A 182 -15.73 -4.86 8.49
N ASP A 183 -14.94 -5.87 8.86
CA ASP A 183 -14.09 -5.83 10.06
C ASP A 183 -12.85 -4.97 9.82
N TYR A 184 -13.00 -3.65 9.95
CA TYR A 184 -11.87 -2.73 9.89
C TYR A 184 -10.91 -2.89 11.05
N SER A 185 -11.33 -3.44 12.20
CA SER A 185 -10.46 -3.51 13.38
C SER A 185 -9.25 -4.42 13.16
N SER A 186 -9.36 -5.35 12.20
CA SER A 186 -8.36 -6.36 11.89
C SER A 186 -7.57 -5.99 10.63
N TYR A 187 -6.35 -5.48 10.77
CA TYR A 187 -5.49 -5.13 9.64
C TYR A 187 -4.37 -6.15 9.43
N ALA A 188 -4.21 -6.70 8.23
CA ALA A 188 -3.20 -7.69 7.87
C ALA A 188 -2.59 -7.41 6.50
N ILE A 189 -1.25 -7.30 6.39
CA ILE A 189 -0.58 -7.07 5.08
C ILE A 189 -0.74 -8.26 4.11
N THR A 190 -0.94 -9.47 4.64
CA THR A 190 -1.18 -10.71 3.89
C THR A 190 -2.66 -10.96 3.62
N GLY A 191 -3.53 -9.98 3.86
CA GLY A 191 -4.97 -10.15 3.80
C GLY A 191 -5.70 -8.85 4.04
N ASN A 192 -6.47 -8.75 5.12
CA ASN A 192 -7.42 -7.67 5.38
C ASN A 192 -6.77 -6.27 5.46
N GLN A 193 -6.73 -5.55 4.34
CA GLN A 193 -6.13 -4.22 4.17
C GLN A 193 -6.73 -3.47 2.98
N CYS A 194 -6.32 -2.21 2.75
CA CYS A 194 -6.81 -1.31 1.69
C CYS A 194 -7.03 -1.95 0.30
N CYS A 195 -6.08 -2.72 -0.23
CA CYS A 195 -6.21 -3.38 -1.53
C CYS A 195 -7.24 -4.51 -1.52
N THR A 196 -7.25 -5.36 -0.49
CA THR A 196 -8.28 -6.42 -0.38
C THR A 196 -9.66 -5.84 -0.19
N PHE A 197 -9.78 -4.72 0.53
CA PHE A 197 -11.03 -3.99 0.67
C PHE A 197 -11.53 -3.49 -0.69
N ALA A 198 -10.66 -2.81 -1.45
CA ALA A 198 -11.00 -2.29 -2.77
C ALA A 198 -11.38 -3.41 -3.76
N THR A 199 -10.63 -4.53 -3.79
CA THR A 199 -10.90 -5.67 -4.68
C THR A 199 -12.17 -6.43 -4.30
N GLN A 200 -12.49 -6.57 -3.00
CA GLN A 200 -13.77 -7.15 -2.57
C GLN A 200 -14.95 -6.28 -2.98
N ILE A 201 -14.82 -4.95 -2.91
CA ILE A 201 -15.84 -4.02 -3.41
C ILE A 201 -15.96 -4.11 -4.94
N ALA A 202 -14.85 -4.18 -5.65
CA ALA A 202 -14.83 -4.39 -7.10
C ALA A 202 -15.62 -5.66 -7.50
N ALA A 203 -15.47 -6.74 -6.74
CA ALA A 203 -16.19 -7.98 -6.98
C ALA A 203 -17.72 -7.81 -6.86
N PHE A 204 -18.22 -6.99 -5.92
CA PHE A 204 -19.64 -6.65 -5.87
C PHE A 204 -20.11 -5.85 -7.10
N ALA A 205 -19.22 -5.07 -7.71
CA ALA A 205 -19.45 -4.36 -8.97
C ALA A 205 -19.33 -5.27 -10.20
N GLY A 206 -18.95 -6.54 -10.04
CA GLY A 206 -18.76 -7.49 -11.13
C GLY A 206 -17.37 -7.41 -11.78
N LEU A 207 -16.43 -6.70 -11.15
CA LEU A 207 -15.05 -6.55 -11.64
C LEU A 207 -14.09 -7.41 -10.80
N SER A 208 -13.39 -8.35 -11.45
CA SER A 208 -12.40 -9.20 -10.82
C SER A 208 -11.00 -8.58 -10.96
N LEU A 209 -10.39 -8.23 -9.83
CA LEU A 209 -9.06 -7.61 -9.79
C LEU A 209 -8.10 -8.45 -8.97
N ASP A 210 -6.88 -8.61 -9.46
CA ASP A 210 -5.78 -9.12 -8.66
C ASP A 210 -5.12 -7.96 -7.90
N CYS A 211 -4.62 -8.25 -6.72
CA CYS A 211 -3.81 -7.32 -5.96
C CYS A 211 -2.66 -8.01 -5.23
N GLU A 212 -2.47 -9.31 -5.38
CA GLU A 212 -1.49 -10.06 -4.61
C GLU A 212 -0.15 -10.21 -5.34
N LEU A 213 0.93 -10.16 -4.57
CA LEU A 213 2.28 -10.46 -5.03
C LEU A 213 2.98 -11.35 -4.03
N THR A 214 3.66 -12.38 -4.54
CA THR A 214 4.52 -13.23 -3.71
C THR A 214 5.96 -12.78 -3.84
N ILE A 215 6.58 -12.46 -2.70
CA ILE A 215 7.91 -11.89 -2.62
C ILE A 215 8.84 -12.88 -1.92
N PRO A 216 10.00 -13.22 -2.51
CA PRO A 216 10.99 -14.02 -1.81
C PRO A 216 11.67 -13.20 -0.71
N ILE A 217 11.69 -13.77 0.50
CA ILE A 217 12.35 -13.22 1.67
C ILE A 217 13.72 -13.89 1.81
N GLN A 218 14.79 -13.11 1.65
CA GLN A 218 16.14 -13.60 1.88
C GLN A 218 16.29 -14.10 3.33
N LYS A 219 16.92 -15.27 3.51
CA LYS A 219 17.19 -15.84 4.84
C LYS A 219 18.00 -14.90 5.74
N PHE A 220 18.90 -14.13 5.13
CA PHE A 220 19.78 -13.22 5.84
C PHE A 220 19.71 -11.83 5.25
N LEU A 221 19.66 -10.82 6.12
CA LEU A 221 19.84 -9.42 5.77
C LEU A 221 21.22 -8.97 6.21
N ARG A 222 21.97 -8.31 5.33
CA ARG A 222 23.27 -7.72 5.67
C ARG A 222 23.11 -6.22 5.95
N ILE A 223 23.42 -5.82 7.17
CA ILE A 223 23.46 -4.41 7.60
C ILE A 223 24.88 -4.09 8.04
N GLY A 224 25.63 -3.38 7.19
CA GLY A 224 27.06 -3.15 7.42
C GLY A 224 27.86 -4.46 7.49
N SER A 225 28.57 -4.66 8.59
CA SER A 225 29.29 -5.90 8.90
C SER A 225 28.40 -6.98 9.54
N HIS A 226 27.18 -6.64 9.94
CA HIS A 226 26.28 -7.57 10.62
C HIS A 226 25.45 -8.39 9.62
N ARG A 227 25.33 -9.68 9.90
CA ARG A 227 24.46 -10.61 9.19
C ARG A 227 23.33 -11.01 10.12
N ILE A 228 22.13 -10.54 9.80
CA ILE A 228 20.90 -10.76 10.57
C ILE A 228 20.16 -11.94 9.96
N SER A 229 19.83 -12.95 10.75
CA SER A 229 18.96 -14.06 10.32
C SER A 229 17.50 -13.61 10.38
N LEU A 230 16.80 -13.56 9.25
CA LEU A 230 15.39 -13.17 9.17
C LEU A 230 14.44 -14.34 9.48
N TRP A 231 14.86 -15.55 9.10
CA TRP A 231 14.13 -16.78 9.38
C TRP A 231 15.08 -17.99 9.44
N LYS A 232 14.68 -18.99 10.22
CA LYS A 232 15.25 -20.34 10.21
C LYS A 232 14.31 -21.34 9.53
N ASP A 233 13.01 -21.17 9.73
CA ASP A 233 11.96 -21.98 9.15
C ASP A 233 11.68 -21.56 7.69
N PRO A 234 11.81 -22.48 6.70
CA PRO A 234 11.50 -22.20 5.30
C PRO A 234 10.06 -21.75 5.02
N LEU A 235 9.11 -21.96 5.95
CA LEU A 235 7.75 -21.44 5.85
C LEU A 235 7.74 -19.92 5.63
N TYR A 236 8.72 -19.21 6.19
CA TYR A 236 8.84 -17.74 6.08
C TYR A 236 9.80 -17.29 4.95
N SER A 237 10.15 -18.18 4.02
CA SER A 237 11.04 -17.87 2.90
C SER A 237 10.38 -17.01 1.81
N GLN A 238 9.06 -16.88 1.85
CA GLN A 238 8.28 -16.04 0.96
C GLN A 238 7.08 -15.48 1.70
N ILE A 239 6.54 -14.38 1.21
CA ILE A 239 5.30 -13.79 1.71
C ILE A 239 4.44 -13.35 0.53
N THR A 240 3.15 -13.64 0.62
CA THR A 240 2.14 -13.08 -0.29
C THR A 240 1.50 -11.89 0.39
N ILE A 241 1.59 -10.72 -0.25
CA ILE A 241 0.97 -9.48 0.24
C ILE A 241 0.04 -8.95 -0.82
N SER A 242 -1.00 -8.24 -0.40
CA SER A 242 -1.76 -7.39 -1.32
C SER A 242 -1.03 -6.04 -1.47
N SER A 243 -0.91 -5.53 -2.70
CA SER A 243 -0.07 -4.38 -3.05
C SER A 243 -0.82 -3.38 -3.94
N PRO A 244 -0.70 -2.06 -3.68
CA PRO A 244 -1.21 -1.03 -4.58
C PRO A 244 -0.65 -1.15 -6.00
N ASP A 245 0.60 -1.58 -6.17
CA ASP A 245 1.22 -1.73 -7.49
C ASP A 245 0.60 -2.87 -8.32
N ALA A 246 0.23 -3.98 -7.67
CA ALA A 246 -0.48 -5.07 -8.33
C ALA A 246 -1.92 -4.69 -8.67
N LEU A 247 -2.59 -3.99 -7.75
CA LEU A 247 -3.93 -3.48 -8.00
C LEU A 247 -3.96 -2.47 -9.14
N GLU A 248 -3.00 -1.55 -9.21
CA GLU A 248 -2.85 -0.60 -10.33
C GLU A 248 -2.74 -1.33 -11.67
N LYS A 249 -1.87 -2.35 -11.74
CA LYS A 249 -1.74 -3.19 -12.93
C LYS A 249 -3.07 -3.81 -13.34
N SER A 250 -3.80 -4.43 -12.40
CA SER A 250 -5.09 -5.04 -12.71
C SER A 250 -6.16 -4.02 -13.12
N LEU A 251 -6.16 -2.82 -12.55
CA LEU A 251 -7.07 -1.75 -12.96
C LEU A 251 -6.77 -1.27 -14.38
N ILE A 252 -5.50 -1.10 -14.73
CA ILE A 252 -5.08 -0.73 -16.10
C ILE A 252 -5.51 -1.82 -17.09
N GLU A 253 -5.31 -3.09 -16.76
CA GLU A 253 -5.75 -4.22 -17.58
C GLU A 253 -7.28 -4.25 -17.75
N ALA A 254 -8.05 -4.00 -16.68
CA ALA A 254 -9.51 -3.92 -16.75
C ALA A 254 -9.99 -2.79 -17.66
N VAL A 255 -9.36 -1.61 -17.60
CA VAL A 255 -9.66 -0.49 -18.49
C VAL A 255 -9.34 -0.86 -19.95
N HIS A 256 -8.19 -1.46 -20.21
CA HIS A 256 -7.82 -1.89 -21.57
C HIS A 256 -8.76 -2.96 -22.15
N LYS A 257 -9.33 -3.81 -21.32
CA LYS A 257 -10.33 -4.82 -21.73
C LYS A 257 -11.74 -4.24 -21.92
N GLY A 258 -11.97 -2.98 -21.55
CA GLY A 258 -13.29 -2.36 -21.56
C GLY A 258 -14.21 -2.81 -20.43
N GLU A 259 -13.67 -3.44 -19.39
CA GLU A 259 -14.41 -3.88 -18.19
C GLU A 259 -14.63 -2.71 -17.20
N ALA A 260 -13.81 -1.66 -17.32
CA ALA A 260 -13.91 -0.42 -16.56
C ALA A 260 -13.55 0.79 -17.45
N ALA A 261 -13.94 1.99 -17.03
CA ALA A 261 -13.57 3.24 -17.70
C ALA A 261 -12.44 3.95 -16.95
N TYR A 262 -11.54 4.63 -17.67
CA TYR A 262 -10.50 5.46 -17.05
C TYR A 262 -11.14 6.65 -16.31
N ALA A 263 -10.75 6.88 -15.06
CA ALA A 263 -11.40 7.87 -14.18
C ALA A 263 -10.45 8.87 -13.52
N LEU A 264 -9.13 8.74 -13.74
CA LEU A 264 -8.13 9.51 -12.99
C LEU A 264 -8.24 11.02 -13.25
N ASP A 265 -8.44 11.43 -14.50
CA ASP A 265 -8.55 12.86 -14.84
C ASP A 265 -9.84 13.50 -14.32
N TRP A 266 -10.94 12.74 -14.29
CA TRP A 266 -12.16 13.18 -13.62
C TRP A 266 -11.89 13.39 -12.13
N TYR A 267 -11.27 12.41 -11.47
CA TYR A 267 -11.02 12.50 -10.03
C TYR A 267 -10.10 13.68 -9.69
N LYS A 268 -9.00 13.87 -10.44
CA LYS A 268 -8.06 14.97 -10.24
C LYS A 268 -8.65 16.37 -10.52
N ARG A 269 -9.66 16.47 -11.39
CA ARG A 269 -10.39 17.73 -11.63
C ARG A 269 -11.37 18.07 -10.51
N THR A 270 -11.98 17.05 -9.91
CA THR A 270 -13.02 17.21 -8.88
C THR A 270 -12.44 17.24 -7.45
N HIS A 271 -11.24 16.68 -7.25
CA HIS A 271 -10.57 16.60 -5.95
C HIS A 271 -9.23 17.31 -6.01
N GLN A 272 -9.05 18.31 -5.15
CA GLN A 272 -7.78 19.02 -5.05
C GLN A 272 -6.70 18.10 -4.47
N LYS A 273 -5.50 18.18 -5.03
CA LYS A 273 -4.34 17.51 -4.45
C LYS A 273 -4.15 18.00 -3.01
N PRO A 274 -4.02 17.09 -2.02
CA PRO A 274 -3.75 17.49 -0.66
C PRO A 274 -2.49 18.37 -0.60
N GLY A 275 -2.60 19.54 0.04
CA GLY A 275 -1.44 20.40 0.26
C GLY A 275 -0.41 19.70 1.14
N VAL A 276 0.88 19.85 0.82
CA VAL A 276 1.98 19.34 1.66
C VAL A 276 2.05 20.22 2.91
N SER A 277 1.75 19.67 4.09
CA SER A 277 1.90 20.41 5.33
C SER A 277 3.36 20.49 5.74
N TYR A 278 3.78 21.60 6.34
CA TYR A 278 5.10 21.72 6.98
C TYR A 278 5.32 20.63 8.06
N ARG A 279 4.23 20.11 8.66
CA ARG A 279 4.29 18.95 9.57
C ARG A 279 4.69 17.66 8.87
N ASP A 280 4.29 17.46 7.61
CA ASP A 280 4.62 16.24 6.84
C ASP A 280 6.13 16.19 6.52
N LEU A 281 6.79 17.34 6.39
CA LEU A 281 8.25 17.45 6.29
C LEU A 281 8.97 17.16 7.62
N LEU A 282 8.33 17.48 8.76
CA LEU A 282 8.86 17.26 10.12
C LEU A 282 8.58 15.84 10.66
N LEU A 283 7.65 15.10 10.05
CA LEU A 283 7.34 13.71 10.44
C LEU A 283 8.46 12.72 10.06
N PHE A 284 9.38 13.10 9.17
CA PHE A 284 10.53 12.26 8.81
C PHE A 284 11.48 12.03 10.02
N PRO A 285 11.92 13.06 10.77
CA PRO A 285 12.63 12.84 12.02
C PRO A 285 11.71 12.34 13.16
N GLN A 286 10.45 12.75 13.29
CA GLN A 286 9.62 12.30 14.44
C GLN A 286 9.20 10.82 14.39
N ARG A 287 8.98 10.24 13.19
CA ARG A 287 8.86 8.77 13.03
C ARG A 287 10.17 8.06 13.39
N TYR A 288 11.30 8.72 13.19
CA TYR A 288 12.64 8.25 13.54
C TYR A 288 12.99 8.42 15.05
N TRP A 289 12.41 9.41 15.74
CA TRP A 289 12.64 9.63 17.19
C TRP A 289 11.85 8.69 18.11
N ARG A 290 10.80 8.00 17.62
CA ARG A 290 10.11 6.96 18.41
C ARG A 290 10.98 5.74 18.73
N PHE A 291 12.11 5.56 18.04
CA PHE A 291 13.12 4.53 18.35
C PHE A 291 14.04 4.87 19.53
N LYS A 292 13.84 6.01 20.22
CA LYS A 292 14.69 6.42 21.36
C LYS A 292 14.06 6.33 22.75
N THR A 293 12.76 6.11 22.88
CA THR A 293 12.06 6.31 24.17
C THR A 293 11.49 5.06 24.83
N ILE A 294 11.98 3.85 24.49
CA ILE A 294 11.69 2.60 25.23
C ILE A 294 12.98 1.78 25.43
#